data_AF-A6XM11-F1
#
_entry.id   AF-A6XM11-F1
#
_cell.length_a   1.000
_cell.length_b   1.000
_cell.length_c   1.000
_cell.angle_alpha   90.00
_cell.angle_beta   90.00
_cell.angle_gamma   90.00
#
_symmetry.space_group_name_H-M   'P 1'
#
loop_
_entity.id
_entity.type
_entity.pdbx_description
1 polymer ?
#
loop_
_entity_poly.entity_id
_entity_poly.type
_entity_poly.pdbx_seq_one_letter_code
_entity_poly.pdbx_strand_id
1 'polypeptide(L)'
;QSALGTAIERLSSGLRINSAKDDAAGQAIANRFTANIKGLTQASRNANDGISIAQTTEGALNEINNNLQRVRELAVQSANSTNSQSDLDSIQAEITQRLNEIDRVSGQTQFNGVKVLAQDNTLTIQVGANDGETIDIDLKQINSQTLGLDSLNVQKAYDVSATDVISSTYSDGTQALTAPTATDIKAALGNPTVTGDTLTAAVSFKDGKYYATVSGYTDAG
;
A
#
# COMPACT_ATOMS: atom_id res chain seq x y z
N GLN A 1 -53.77 -45.93 28.42
CA GLN A 1 -52.74 -46.16 27.38
C GLN A 1 -51.97 -44.89 26.98
N SER A 2 -52.61 -43.71 26.86
CA SER A 2 -51.92 -42.45 26.45
C SER A 2 -50.74 -42.03 27.34
N ALA A 3 -50.83 -42.16 28.66
CA ALA A 3 -49.76 -41.72 29.59
C ALA A 3 -48.48 -42.59 29.49
N LEU A 4 -48.63 -43.89 29.19
CA LEU A 4 -47.49 -44.80 28.99
C LEU A 4 -46.77 -44.47 27.67
N GLY A 5 -47.52 -44.12 26.62
CA GLY A 5 -46.96 -43.66 25.34
C GLY A 5 -46.10 -42.41 25.51
N THR A 6 -46.62 -41.39 26.20
CA THR A 6 -45.85 -40.15 26.49
C THR A 6 -44.62 -40.41 27.36
N ALA A 7 -44.70 -41.32 28.33
CA ALA A 7 -43.54 -41.69 29.16
C ALA A 7 -42.44 -42.38 28.34
N ILE A 8 -42.82 -43.28 27.42
CA ILE A 8 -41.86 -43.94 26.50
C ILE A 8 -41.26 -42.92 25.52
N GLU A 9 -42.05 -41.97 25.01
CA GLU A 9 -41.57 -40.93 24.09
C GLU A 9 -40.56 -39.98 24.76
N ARG A 10 -40.83 -39.59 26.01
CA ARG A 10 -39.90 -38.80 26.84
C ARG A 10 -38.63 -39.58 27.18
N LEU A 11 -38.75 -40.88 27.47
CA LEU A 11 -37.59 -41.73 27.73
C LEU A 11 -36.73 -41.92 26.48
N SER A 12 -37.35 -42.11 25.32
CA SER A 12 -36.64 -42.31 24.05
C SER A 12 -35.96 -41.04 23.53
N SER A 13 -36.57 -39.87 23.76
CA SER A 13 -36.00 -38.57 23.38
C SER A 13 -35.04 -37.99 24.41
N GLY A 14 -35.18 -38.40 25.68
CA GLY A 14 -34.54 -37.77 26.83
C GLY A 14 -35.09 -36.36 27.15
N LEU A 15 -36.08 -35.88 26.40
CA LEU A 15 -36.64 -34.53 26.54
C LEU A 15 -37.94 -34.56 27.34
N ARG A 16 -38.08 -33.65 28.29
CA ARG A 16 -39.29 -33.51 29.10
C ARG A 16 -40.45 -32.87 28.33
N ILE A 17 -40.14 -32.05 27.33
CA ILE A 17 -41.08 -31.37 26.44
C ILE A 17 -40.76 -31.84 25.02
N ASN A 18 -41.62 -32.66 24.42
CA ASN A 18 -41.43 -33.16 23.06
C ASN A 18 -42.30 -32.43 22.04
N SER A 19 -43.42 -31.84 22.46
CA SER A 19 -44.34 -31.15 21.57
C SER A 19 -44.96 -29.90 22.21
N ALA A 20 -45.48 -28.99 21.38
CA ALA A 20 -46.22 -27.80 21.83
C ALA A 20 -47.46 -28.15 22.67
N LYS A 21 -47.98 -29.36 22.50
CA LYS A 21 -49.14 -29.88 23.23
C LYS A 21 -48.80 -30.20 24.69
N ASP A 22 -47.54 -30.50 25.00
CA ASP A 22 -47.10 -30.80 26.36
C ASP A 22 -46.91 -29.52 27.21
N ASP A 23 -46.28 -28.50 26.63
CA ASP A 23 -46.07 -27.18 27.24
C ASP A 23 -45.67 -26.14 26.17
N ALA A 24 -46.64 -25.38 25.67
CA ALA A 24 -46.39 -24.39 24.62
C ALA A 24 -45.46 -23.25 25.07
N ALA A 25 -45.56 -22.82 26.33
CA ALA A 25 -44.71 -21.76 26.88
C ALA A 25 -43.28 -22.26 27.11
N GLY A 26 -43.13 -23.46 27.67
CA GLY A 26 -41.84 -24.14 27.84
C GLY A 26 -41.15 -24.40 26.50
N GLN A 27 -41.89 -24.83 25.48
CA GLN A 27 -41.33 -25.02 24.13
C GLN A 27 -40.91 -23.70 23.49
N ALA A 28 -41.70 -22.62 23.64
CA ALA A 28 -41.33 -21.30 23.12
C ALA A 28 -40.03 -20.77 23.76
N ILE A 29 -39.88 -20.93 25.08
CA ILE A 29 -38.65 -20.55 25.80
C ILE A 29 -37.46 -21.42 25.35
N ALA A 30 -37.66 -22.74 25.23
CA ALA A 30 -36.62 -23.67 24.76
C ALA A 30 -36.16 -23.36 23.32
N ASN A 31 -37.09 -23.01 22.43
CA ASN A 31 -36.77 -22.57 21.06
C ASN A 31 -35.96 -21.27 21.06
N ARG A 32 -36.34 -20.29 21.90
CA ARG A 32 -35.58 -19.04 22.04
C ARG A 32 -34.16 -19.30 22.54
N PHE A 33 -33.99 -20.16 23.56
CA PHE A 33 -32.65 -20.50 24.04
C PHE A 33 -31.85 -21.28 23.00
N THR A 34 -32.48 -22.18 22.24
CA THR A 34 -31.81 -22.90 21.16
C THR A 34 -31.34 -21.95 20.06
N ALA A 35 -32.16 -20.95 19.70
CA ALA A 35 -31.77 -19.90 18.77
C ALA A 35 -30.58 -19.08 19.30
N ASN A 36 -30.63 -18.66 20.58
CA ASN A 36 -29.53 -17.94 21.21
C ASN A 36 -28.24 -18.77 21.27
N ILE A 37 -28.31 -20.06 21.62
CA ILE A 37 -27.14 -20.95 21.64
C ILE A 37 -26.52 -21.06 20.24
N LYS A 38 -27.35 -21.25 19.21
CA LYS A 38 -26.86 -21.28 17.82
C LYS A 38 -26.25 -19.94 17.40
N GLY A 39 -26.87 -18.83 17.77
CA GLY A 39 -26.37 -17.48 17.56
C GLY A 39 -25.00 -17.27 18.21
N LEU A 40 -24.87 -17.57 19.50
CA LEU A 40 -23.61 -17.49 20.25
C LEU A 40 -22.53 -18.42 19.69
N THR A 41 -22.89 -19.60 19.20
CA THR A 41 -21.94 -20.54 18.57
C THR A 41 -21.39 -19.99 17.26
N GLN A 42 -22.22 -19.30 16.47
CA GLN A 42 -21.76 -18.60 15.26
C GLN A 42 -20.94 -17.36 15.63
N ALA A 43 -21.39 -16.59 16.61
CA ALA A 43 -20.69 -15.41 17.09
C ALA A 43 -19.29 -15.74 17.62
N SER A 44 -19.11 -16.87 18.31
CA SER A 44 -17.79 -17.36 18.73
C SER A 44 -16.88 -17.66 17.53
N ARG A 45 -17.42 -18.20 16.43
CA ARG A 45 -16.65 -18.40 15.19
C ARG A 45 -16.26 -17.06 14.56
N ASN A 46 -17.21 -16.12 14.46
CA ASN A 46 -16.93 -14.77 13.96
C ASN A 46 -15.86 -14.04 14.79
N ALA A 47 -15.88 -14.19 16.12
CA ALA A 47 -14.88 -13.60 17.00
C ALA A 47 -13.48 -14.19 16.74
N ASN A 48 -13.38 -15.50 16.52
CA ASN A 48 -12.11 -16.15 16.14
C ASN A 48 -11.60 -15.67 14.77
N ASP A 49 -12.49 -15.39 13.82
CA ASP A 49 -12.11 -14.77 12.54
C ASP A 49 -11.58 -13.35 12.74
N GLY A 50 -12.22 -12.57 13.62
CA GLY A 50 -11.73 -11.25 14.04
C GLY A 50 -10.33 -11.30 14.65
N ILE A 51 -10.06 -12.27 15.53
CA ILE A 51 -8.72 -12.52 16.09
C ILE A 51 -7.72 -12.85 14.98
N SER A 52 -8.10 -13.70 14.03
CA SER A 52 -7.23 -14.12 12.93
C SER A 52 -6.87 -12.96 12.00
N ILE A 53 -7.82 -12.05 11.73
CA ILE A 53 -7.57 -10.80 11.01
C ILE A 53 -6.59 -9.93 11.78
N ALA A 54 -6.81 -9.73 13.08
CA ALA A 54 -5.95 -8.90 13.90
C ALA A 54 -4.51 -9.43 13.91
N GLN A 55 -4.32 -10.75 14.10
CA GLN A 55 -3.00 -11.39 14.08
C GLN A 55 -2.32 -11.30 12.72
N THR A 56 -3.06 -11.49 11.62
CA THR A 56 -2.52 -11.35 10.26
C THR A 56 -2.05 -9.91 10.02
N THR A 57 -2.84 -8.94 10.46
CA THR A 57 -2.53 -7.51 10.36
C THR A 57 -1.32 -7.15 11.22
N GLU A 58 -1.26 -7.65 12.46
CA GLU A 58 -0.14 -7.46 13.38
C GLU A 58 1.17 -8.06 12.83
N GLY A 59 1.12 -9.24 12.22
CA GLY A 59 2.26 -9.84 11.55
C GLY A 59 2.81 -8.95 10.41
N ALA A 60 1.92 -8.40 9.58
CA ALA A 60 2.31 -7.46 8.53
C ALA A 60 2.88 -6.14 9.09
N LEU A 61 2.29 -5.63 10.18
CA LEU A 61 2.79 -4.43 10.87
C LEU A 61 4.18 -4.66 11.49
N ASN A 62 4.49 -5.86 11.98
CA ASN A 62 5.83 -6.20 12.46
C ASN A 62 6.87 -6.14 11.34
N GLU A 63 6.55 -6.65 10.13
CA GLU A 63 7.42 -6.53 8.97
C GLU A 63 7.63 -5.07 8.54
N ILE A 64 6.56 -4.26 8.54
CA ILE A 64 6.67 -2.83 8.28
C ILE A 64 7.55 -2.15 9.34
N ASN A 65 7.38 -2.50 10.62
CA ASN A 65 8.18 -1.94 11.70
C ASN A 65 9.67 -2.26 11.54
N ASN A 66 10.03 -3.50 11.19
CA ASN A 66 11.42 -3.89 10.93
C ASN A 66 12.03 -3.08 9.77
N ASN A 67 11.28 -2.88 8.68
CA ASN A 67 11.74 -2.05 7.57
C ASN A 67 11.94 -0.59 7.99
N LEU A 68 11.03 -0.03 8.80
CA LEU A 68 11.14 1.34 9.32
C LEU A 68 12.33 1.51 10.27
N GLN A 69 12.63 0.52 11.11
CA GLN A 69 13.83 0.55 11.95
C GLN A 69 15.09 0.61 11.07
N ARG A 70 15.15 -0.18 10.00
CA ARG A 70 16.27 -0.13 9.04
C ARG A 70 16.37 1.22 8.33
N VAL A 71 15.25 1.79 7.88
CA VAL A 71 15.23 3.15 7.29
C VAL A 71 15.75 4.19 8.28
N ARG A 72 15.41 4.07 9.56
CA ARG A 72 15.90 4.97 10.61
C ARG A 72 17.42 4.84 10.81
N GLU A 73 17.95 3.63 10.84
CA GLU A 73 19.41 3.41 10.91
C GLU A 73 20.13 4.06 9.72
N LEU A 74 19.61 3.86 8.52
CA LEU A 74 20.15 4.44 7.28
C LEU A 74 20.10 5.96 7.29
N ALA A 75 19.01 6.55 7.78
CA ALA A 75 18.87 8.01 7.92
C ALA A 75 19.87 8.61 8.94
N VAL A 76 20.14 7.90 10.03
CA VAL A 76 21.19 8.29 11.00
C VAL A 76 22.58 8.13 10.37
N GLN A 77 22.81 7.06 9.62
CA GLN A 77 24.06 6.81 8.92
C GLN A 77 24.36 7.92 7.89
N SER A 78 23.36 8.31 7.09
CA SER A 78 23.50 9.35 6.05
C SER A 78 23.79 10.73 6.62
N ALA A 79 23.36 11.01 7.86
CA ALA A 79 23.59 12.31 8.51
C ALA A 79 25.07 12.60 8.81
N ASN A 80 25.98 11.61 8.70
CA ASN A 80 27.41 11.85 8.86
C ASN A 80 28.00 12.61 7.67
N SER A 81 28.62 13.76 7.94
CA SER A 81 29.23 14.61 6.91
C SER A 81 30.35 13.94 6.11
N THR A 82 30.95 12.88 6.65
CA THR A 82 32.02 12.09 6.04
C THR A 82 31.57 11.21 4.88
N ASN A 83 30.26 10.97 4.72
CA ASN A 83 29.74 10.20 3.59
C ASN A 83 29.95 10.95 2.28
N SER A 84 30.45 10.23 1.28
CA SER A 84 30.52 10.71 -0.10
C SER A 84 29.13 10.70 -0.74
N GLN A 85 28.97 11.40 -1.87
CA GLN A 85 27.70 11.38 -2.59
C GLN A 85 27.31 9.97 -3.05
N SER A 86 28.27 9.16 -3.52
CA SER A 86 28.03 7.77 -3.91
C SER A 86 27.56 6.89 -2.76
N ASP A 87 28.01 7.16 -1.52
CA ASP A 87 27.54 6.46 -0.34
C ASP A 87 26.08 6.83 -0.04
N LEU A 88 25.74 8.12 -0.15
CA LEU A 88 24.37 8.61 0.04
C LEU A 88 23.42 8.08 -1.03
N ASP A 89 23.88 7.95 -2.28
CA ASP A 89 23.10 7.36 -3.38
C ASP A 89 22.78 5.89 -3.09
N SER A 90 23.76 5.15 -2.56
CA SER A 90 23.59 3.73 -2.16
C SER A 90 22.64 3.59 -0.97
N ILE A 91 22.76 4.46 0.04
CA ILE A 91 21.86 4.50 1.19
C ILE A 91 20.43 4.82 0.75
N GLN A 92 20.25 5.81 -0.14
CA GLN A 92 18.94 6.18 -0.67
C GLN A 92 18.31 5.04 -1.49
N ALA A 93 19.11 4.30 -2.25
CA ALA A 93 18.63 3.12 -2.97
C ALA A 93 18.09 2.05 -2.00
N GLU A 94 18.79 1.79 -0.89
CA GLU A 94 18.31 0.87 0.14
C GLU A 94 17.02 1.40 0.81
N ILE A 95 16.97 2.68 1.19
CA ILE A 95 15.76 3.30 1.74
C ILE A 95 14.57 3.12 0.79
N THR A 96 14.75 3.43 -0.49
CA THR A 96 13.71 3.27 -1.52
C THR A 96 13.22 1.83 -1.61
N GLN A 97 14.13 0.85 -1.55
CA GLN A 97 13.76 -0.57 -1.55
C GLN A 97 12.93 -0.94 -0.30
N ARG A 98 13.28 -0.42 0.88
CA ARG A 98 12.51 -0.65 2.12
C ARG A 98 11.13 -0.02 2.06
N LEU A 99 11.00 1.19 1.52
CA LEU A 99 9.72 1.86 1.32
C LEU A 99 8.82 1.10 0.32
N ASN A 100 9.39 0.64 -0.80
CA ASN A 100 8.67 -0.20 -1.76
C ASN A 100 8.20 -1.52 -1.13
N GLU A 101 8.99 -2.12 -0.24
CA GLU A 101 8.59 -3.33 0.48
C GLU A 101 7.46 -3.07 1.47
N ILE A 102 7.48 -1.92 2.17
CA ILE A 102 6.35 -1.49 3.03
C ILE A 102 5.08 -1.35 2.19
N ASP A 103 5.15 -0.70 1.03
CA ASP A 103 4.01 -0.52 0.13
C ASP A 103 3.51 -1.86 -0.42
N ARG A 104 4.42 -2.78 -0.74
CA ARG A 104 4.09 -4.14 -1.18
C ARG A 104 3.37 -4.91 -0.08
N VAL A 105 3.91 -4.95 1.14
CA VAL A 105 3.29 -5.63 2.30
C VAL A 105 1.90 -5.05 2.56
N SER A 106 1.76 -3.72 2.55
CA SER A 106 0.49 -3.04 2.74
C SER A 106 -0.55 -3.39 1.67
N GLY A 107 -0.20 -3.28 0.39
CA GLY A 107 -1.11 -3.53 -0.72
C GLY A 107 -1.40 -5.01 -0.99
N GLN A 108 -0.53 -5.92 -0.54
CA GLN A 108 -0.68 -7.35 -0.82
C GLN A 108 -1.28 -8.15 0.35
N THR A 109 -1.05 -7.76 1.61
CA THR A 109 -1.57 -8.49 2.78
C THR A 109 -3.09 -8.53 2.77
N GLN A 110 -3.64 -9.73 2.87
CA GLN A 110 -5.08 -9.94 2.88
C GLN A 110 -5.49 -11.10 3.78
N PHE A 111 -6.69 -10.99 4.33
CA PHE A 111 -7.37 -12.09 5.00
C PHE A 111 -8.73 -12.30 4.33
N ASN A 112 -8.97 -13.51 3.83
CA ASN A 112 -10.23 -13.86 3.16
C ASN A 112 -10.70 -12.84 2.09
N GLY A 113 -9.77 -12.32 1.27
CA GLY A 113 -10.06 -11.32 0.24
C GLY A 113 -10.07 -9.86 0.72
N VAL A 114 -10.08 -9.61 2.04
CA VAL A 114 -10.03 -8.25 2.60
C VAL A 114 -8.60 -7.79 2.72
N LYS A 115 -8.27 -6.65 2.11
CA LYS A 115 -6.96 -6.00 2.17
C LYS A 115 -6.83 -5.22 3.47
N VAL A 116 -6.01 -5.72 4.39
CA VAL A 116 -6.06 -5.28 5.79
C VAL A 116 -5.32 -3.97 6.09
N LEU A 117 -4.40 -3.54 5.21
CA LEU A 117 -3.61 -2.32 5.37
C LEU A 117 -3.70 -1.37 4.17
N ALA A 118 -4.46 -1.72 3.12
CA ALA A 118 -4.47 -0.96 1.87
C ALA A 118 -5.38 0.28 1.92
N GLN A 119 -6.37 0.29 2.81
CA GLN A 119 -7.32 1.39 2.99
C GLN A 119 -7.79 1.47 4.43
N ASP A 120 -8.26 2.64 4.84
CA ASP A 120 -9.01 2.80 6.07
C ASP A 120 -10.34 2.04 5.95
N ASN A 121 -10.63 1.19 6.94
CA ASN A 121 -11.89 0.46 7.00
C ASN A 121 -12.19 0.06 8.45
N THR A 122 -13.47 0.00 8.81
CA THR A 122 -13.90 -0.53 10.10
C THR A 122 -14.62 -1.85 9.85
N LEU A 123 -14.08 -2.93 10.42
CA LEU A 123 -14.69 -4.26 10.36
C LEU A 123 -15.53 -4.49 11.61
N THR A 124 -16.84 -4.51 11.42
CA THR A 124 -17.80 -4.81 12.49
C THR A 124 -17.99 -6.31 12.63
N ILE A 125 -17.56 -6.87 13.76
CA ILE A 125 -17.67 -8.30 14.07
C ILE A 125 -18.84 -8.51 15.02
N GLN A 126 -19.88 -9.24 14.57
CA GLN A 126 -21.01 -9.64 15.41
C GLN A 126 -20.57 -10.76 16.37
N VAL A 127 -20.54 -10.43 17.67
CA VAL A 127 -20.07 -11.31 18.76
C VAL A 127 -21.17 -11.75 19.72
N GLY A 128 -22.41 -11.31 19.49
CA GLY A 128 -23.56 -11.73 20.27
C GLY A 128 -24.72 -12.31 19.44
N ALA A 129 -25.78 -12.73 20.14
CA ALA A 129 -26.96 -13.33 19.53
C ALA A 129 -28.03 -12.30 19.12
N ASN A 130 -27.92 -11.06 19.59
CA ASN A 130 -28.82 -9.96 19.27
C ASN A 130 -28.14 -8.94 18.36
N ASP A 131 -28.93 -8.23 17.56
CA ASP A 131 -28.42 -7.17 16.68
C ASP A 131 -27.72 -6.06 17.49
N GLY A 132 -26.58 -5.59 16.99
CA GLY A 132 -25.78 -4.54 17.63
C GLY A 132 -24.80 -5.01 18.71
N GLU A 133 -24.77 -6.31 19.03
CA GLU A 133 -23.73 -6.91 19.89
C GLU A 133 -22.44 -7.12 19.08
N THR A 134 -21.77 -6.02 18.72
CA THR A 134 -20.61 -6.01 17.82
C THR A 134 -19.33 -5.50 18.47
N ILE A 135 -18.18 -5.91 17.93
CA ILE A 135 -16.86 -5.35 18.19
C ILE A 135 -16.31 -4.83 16.87
N ASP A 136 -15.94 -3.56 16.84
CA ASP A 136 -15.35 -2.93 15.66
C ASP A 136 -13.82 -3.05 15.71
N ILE A 137 -13.25 -3.43 14.57
CA ILE A 137 -11.80 -3.45 14.33
C ILE A 137 -11.48 -2.35 13.33
N ASP A 138 -10.70 -1.37 13.75
CA ASP A 138 -10.26 -0.29 12.88
C ASP A 138 -8.98 -0.67 12.15
N LEU A 139 -9.10 -0.76 10.83
CA LEU A 139 -7.98 -0.92 9.92
C LEU A 139 -7.61 0.44 9.35
N LYS A 140 -6.30 0.68 9.24
CA LYS A 140 -5.73 1.92 8.74
C LYS A 140 -4.87 1.66 7.53
N GLN A 141 -4.93 2.59 6.59
CA GLN A 141 -4.03 2.61 5.45
C GLN A 141 -2.62 2.93 5.92
N ILE A 142 -1.70 1.98 5.73
CA ILE A 142 -0.28 2.16 6.09
C ILE A 142 0.55 1.97 4.83
N ASN A 143 1.02 3.04 4.22
CA ASN A 143 1.95 3.02 3.09
C ASN A 143 2.96 4.16 3.22
N SER A 144 3.92 4.25 2.32
CA SER A 144 4.95 5.28 2.32
C SER A 144 4.36 6.70 2.31
N GLN A 145 3.22 6.93 1.64
CA GLN A 145 2.53 8.22 1.63
C GLN A 145 1.84 8.54 2.95
N THR A 146 1.06 7.61 3.53
CA THR A 146 0.34 7.86 4.80
C THR A 146 1.28 7.95 5.99
N LEU A 147 2.47 7.36 5.89
CA LEU A 147 3.56 7.52 6.84
C LEU A 147 4.40 8.80 6.61
N GLY A 148 4.19 9.52 5.50
CA GLY A 148 4.92 10.75 5.15
C GLY A 148 6.38 10.52 4.77
N LEU A 149 6.69 9.38 4.15
CA LEU A 149 8.04 8.95 3.78
C LEU A 149 8.29 8.96 2.26
N ASP A 150 7.29 9.31 1.45
CA ASP A 150 7.37 9.33 -0.01
C ASP A 150 8.39 10.34 -0.55
N SER A 151 8.66 11.40 0.20
CA SER A 151 9.64 12.43 -0.13
C SER A 151 10.98 12.28 0.63
N LEU A 152 11.22 11.16 1.31
CA LEU A 152 12.44 10.96 2.09
C LEU A 152 13.66 10.88 1.16
N ASN A 153 14.49 11.91 1.19
CA ASN A 153 15.73 12.00 0.44
C ASN A 153 16.91 12.32 1.37
N VAL A 154 17.93 11.47 1.40
CA VAL A 154 19.14 11.63 2.21
C VAL A 154 20.38 12.08 1.43
N GLN A 155 20.23 12.31 0.13
CA GLN A 155 21.31 12.77 -0.76
C GLN A 155 21.63 14.26 -0.53
N LYS A 156 22.89 14.66 -0.78
CA LYS A 156 23.26 16.08 -0.84
C LYS A 156 22.87 16.66 -2.20
N ALA A 157 22.66 17.97 -2.27
CA ALA A 157 22.53 18.65 -3.56
C ALA A 157 23.86 18.54 -4.33
N TYR A 158 23.81 18.15 -5.61
CA TYR A 158 25.00 18.11 -6.47
C TYR A 158 25.52 19.54 -6.71
N ASP A 159 26.79 19.78 -6.38
CA ASP A 159 27.47 21.06 -6.62
C ASP A 159 28.05 21.06 -8.05
N VAL A 160 27.56 21.94 -8.92
CA VAL A 160 28.03 22.07 -10.32
C VAL A 160 28.86 23.35 -10.48
N SER A 161 30.15 23.21 -10.81
CA SER A 161 31.06 24.35 -11.02
C SER A 161 30.79 25.05 -12.36
N ALA A 162 30.66 26.37 -12.34
CA ALA A 162 30.08 27.20 -13.40
C ALA A 162 31.00 27.56 -14.58
N THR A 163 32.21 26.99 -14.71
CA THR A 163 33.28 27.62 -15.55
C THR A 163 33.51 27.04 -16.94
N ASP A 164 32.94 25.88 -17.34
CA ASP A 164 33.32 25.21 -18.60
C ASP A 164 32.15 25.01 -19.60
N VAL A 165 31.48 26.09 -20.02
CA VAL A 165 30.48 26.01 -21.11
C VAL A 165 30.61 27.15 -22.11
N ILE A 166 31.62 27.12 -22.99
CA ILE A 166 31.59 27.80 -24.30
C ILE A 166 32.35 26.94 -25.35
N SER A 167 31.72 25.89 -25.89
CA SER A 167 32.19 25.19 -27.09
C SER A 167 31.07 24.32 -27.66
N SER A 168 30.80 24.43 -28.97
CA SER A 168 29.77 23.69 -29.73
C SER A 168 29.99 22.17 -29.82
N THR A 169 31.08 21.69 -29.23
CA THR A 169 31.31 20.30 -28.89
C THR A 169 31.61 20.25 -27.41
N TYR A 170 30.78 19.53 -26.66
CA TYR A 170 31.02 19.24 -25.25
C TYR A 170 31.65 17.85 -25.15
N SER A 171 32.78 17.76 -24.45
CA SER A 171 33.47 16.51 -24.14
C SER A 171 33.86 16.56 -22.67
N ASP A 172 33.43 15.57 -21.87
CA ASP A 172 33.82 15.44 -20.45
C ASP A 172 35.10 14.59 -20.26
N GLY A 173 35.79 14.26 -21.36
CA GLY A 173 36.94 13.35 -21.36
C GLY A 173 36.59 11.86 -21.49
N THR A 174 35.32 11.48 -21.35
CA THR A 174 34.83 10.09 -21.47
C THR A 174 33.84 9.92 -22.62
N GLN A 175 32.98 10.92 -22.89
CA GLN A 175 31.96 10.87 -23.94
C GLN A 175 31.88 12.19 -24.72
N ALA A 176 31.85 12.11 -26.06
CA ALA A 176 31.66 13.27 -26.93
C ALA A 176 30.19 13.37 -27.36
N LEU A 177 29.55 14.50 -27.09
CA LEU A 177 28.21 14.78 -27.64
C LEU A 177 28.30 15.76 -28.80
N THR A 178 27.69 15.35 -29.91
CA THR A 178 27.56 16.15 -31.12
C THR A 178 26.16 16.74 -31.17
N ALA A 179 26.04 18.02 -31.52
CA ALA A 179 24.74 18.65 -31.67
C ALA A 179 23.88 17.96 -32.74
N PRO A 180 22.58 17.70 -32.48
CA PRO A 180 21.70 17.05 -33.44
C PRO A 180 21.54 17.92 -34.70
N THR A 181 21.44 17.27 -35.85
CA THR A 181 21.34 17.99 -37.13
C THR A 181 19.96 18.62 -37.31
N ALA A 182 19.84 19.62 -38.17
CA ALA A 182 18.56 20.28 -38.47
C ALA A 182 17.46 19.28 -38.93
N THR A 183 17.85 18.16 -39.54
CA THR A 183 16.94 17.10 -39.99
C THR A 183 16.35 16.31 -38.83
N ASP A 184 17.17 15.94 -37.84
CA ASP A 184 16.74 15.16 -36.68
C ASP A 184 15.78 15.95 -35.78
N ILE A 185 16.03 17.26 -35.69
CA ILE A 185 15.18 18.20 -34.96
C ILE A 185 13.79 18.31 -35.61
N LYS A 186 13.72 18.39 -36.94
CA LYS A 186 12.44 18.42 -37.68
C LYS A 186 11.63 17.16 -37.45
N ALA A 187 12.28 15.99 -37.44
CA ALA A 187 11.61 14.71 -37.19
C ALA A 187 11.02 14.64 -35.77
N ALA A 188 11.74 15.11 -34.76
CA ALA A 188 11.27 15.12 -33.37
C ALA A 188 10.10 16.09 -33.11
N LEU A 189 10.03 17.20 -33.86
CA LEU A 189 8.98 18.21 -33.75
C LEU A 189 7.72 17.91 -34.59
N GLY A 190 7.61 16.71 -35.18
CA GLY A 190 6.44 16.33 -35.98
C GLY A 190 6.46 16.88 -37.42
N ASN A 191 7.65 17.17 -37.94
CA ASN A 191 7.88 17.64 -39.30
C ASN A 191 7.16 18.96 -39.64
N PRO A 192 7.38 20.04 -38.86
CA PRO A 192 6.75 21.33 -39.10
C PRO A 192 7.18 21.88 -40.47
N THR A 193 6.25 22.46 -41.22
CA THR A 193 6.53 23.05 -42.53
C THR A 193 7.18 24.42 -42.33
N VAL A 194 8.48 24.43 -42.07
CA VAL A 194 9.26 25.67 -41.84
C VAL A 194 9.72 26.23 -43.18
N THR A 195 9.10 27.33 -43.61
CA THR A 195 9.57 28.09 -44.77
C THR A 195 10.59 29.12 -44.30
N GLY A 196 11.88 28.88 -44.58
CA GLY A 196 12.90 29.93 -44.55
C GLY A 196 13.81 30.04 -43.32
N ASP A 197 13.51 29.38 -42.19
CA ASP A 197 14.39 29.44 -41.00
C ASP A 197 15.27 28.19 -40.87
N THR A 198 16.59 28.41 -40.87
CA THR A 198 17.60 27.40 -40.52
C THR A 198 17.47 27.04 -39.05
N LEU A 199 16.90 25.87 -38.74
CA LEU A 199 16.90 25.34 -37.38
C LEU A 199 18.34 25.02 -36.96
N THR A 200 18.78 25.62 -35.87
CA THR A 200 20.08 25.34 -35.25
C THR A 200 19.88 24.85 -33.83
N ALA A 201 20.52 23.76 -33.45
CA ALA A 201 20.58 23.32 -32.05
C ALA A 201 21.94 23.64 -31.44
N ALA A 202 21.93 24.27 -30.27
CA ALA A 202 23.08 24.36 -29.40
C ALA A 202 22.91 23.34 -28.27
N VAL A 203 23.92 22.47 -28.10
CA VAL A 203 23.94 21.52 -26.98
C VAL A 203 24.64 22.17 -25.80
N SER A 204 23.99 22.08 -24.64
CA SER A 204 24.49 22.59 -23.38
C SER A 204 24.34 21.52 -22.31
N PHE A 205 25.31 21.43 -21.42
CA PHE A 205 25.22 20.56 -20.26
C PHE A 205 24.94 21.40 -19.02
N LYS A 206 23.90 21.04 -18.27
CA LYS A 206 23.51 21.72 -17.02
C LYS A 206 22.92 20.67 -16.07
N ASP A 207 23.12 20.80 -14.77
CA ASP A 207 22.45 19.93 -13.76
C ASP A 207 22.58 18.41 -14.01
N GLY A 208 23.73 17.95 -14.54
CA GLY A 208 23.95 16.53 -14.85
C GLY A 208 23.19 15.99 -16.06
N LYS A 209 22.49 16.86 -16.82
CA LYS A 209 21.64 16.51 -17.95
C LYS A 209 22.10 17.23 -19.22
N TYR A 210 21.99 16.53 -20.33
CA TYR A 210 22.23 17.09 -21.65
C TYR A 210 20.97 17.80 -22.13
N TYR A 211 21.09 19.09 -22.45
CA TYR A 211 20.03 19.90 -23.03
C TYR A 211 20.40 20.27 -24.46
N ALA A 212 19.44 20.21 -25.38
CA ALA A 212 19.56 20.79 -26.70
C ALA A 212 18.57 21.95 -26.81
N THR A 213 19.09 23.15 -27.00
CA THR A 213 18.27 24.34 -27.25
C THR A 213 18.17 24.55 -28.75
N VAL A 214 16.97 24.39 -29.28
CA VAL A 214 16.66 24.59 -30.69
C VAL A 214 16.22 26.03 -30.89
N SER A 215 16.89 26.76 -31.77
CA SER A 215 16.54 28.13 -32.16
C SER A 215 16.15 28.18 -33.64
N GLY A 216 15.28 29.13 -34.01
CA GLY A 216 14.74 29.26 -35.37
C GLY A 216 13.30 28.74 -35.56
N TYR A 217 12.51 28.67 -34.48
CA TYR A 217 11.10 28.32 -34.53
C TYR A 217 10.26 29.51 -34.05
N THR A 218 9.52 30.15 -34.98
CA THR A 218 8.42 31.06 -34.61
C THR A 218 7.14 30.24 -34.62
N ASP A 219 6.54 30.08 -33.45
CA ASP A 219 5.28 29.35 -33.30
C ASP A 219 4.17 30.15 -34.02
N ALA A 220 3.59 29.58 -35.08
CA ALA A 220 2.46 30.17 -35.77
C ALA A 220 1.19 29.43 -35.37
N GLY A 221 0.64 29.79 -34.19
CA GLY A 221 -0.75 29.54 -33.78
C GLY A 221 -1.08 28.12 -33.33
#